data_AF-A0A6B2L5D5-F1
#
_entry.id   AF-A0A6B2L5D5-F1
#
_cell.length_a   1.000
_cell.length_b   1.000
_cell.length_c   1.000
_cell.angle_alpha   90.00
_cell.angle_beta   90.00
_cell.angle_gamma   90.00
#
_symmetry.space_group_name_H-M   'P 1'
#
loop_
_entity.id
_entity.type
_entity.pdbx_description
1 polymer ?
#
loop_
_entity_poly.entity_id
_entity_poly.type
_entity_poly.pdbx_seq_one_letter_code
_entity_poly.pdbx_strand_id
1 'polypeptide(L)'
;MTAPPPSMTSPSLPSITSPSPPSTVPSPPTAPSFPSIVLPVKPPVNVPDPPPTYPDSIGERNLSYSYLNNSTKRSDGSKSLEAFLQRVKTENEKNELKKKVKELHFEKEQLEKMVEMNSDQIVDNNKLSKKKIRKSHLQQLYNRQWEEEKIAHEQLKIEFEILQKKVTEMEEKKGLPSNFDAEILEAQDKLQQLRDIKLEIEKQKIKLENERTFIENEASELEEKAAALAKEKKQLDEQAEELAKRRGELELEAEILEEIRHDLVVEREQIETQAQAIFTNIALLQEAKSAIVSGRVEDFIEILTNLSDVDMILNSDSSRYTLLHWAVIYNQTEMVKALLDKKAKLLSTTEGLTPLDIAKRAVERGDKFKIPIVEILENALVKQ
;
A
#
# COMPACT_ATOMS: atom_id res chain seq x y z
N MET A 1 54.66 -11.37 -35.63
CA MET A 1 54.81 -9.98 -35.14
C MET A 1 53.42 -9.37 -35.07
N THR A 2 52.75 -9.52 -33.94
CA THR A 2 51.39 -9.04 -33.70
C THR A 2 51.47 -7.98 -32.61
N ALA A 3 51.01 -6.78 -32.93
CA ALA A 3 51.05 -5.61 -32.05
C ALA A 3 50.10 -5.78 -30.85
N PRO A 4 50.43 -5.23 -29.67
CA PRO A 4 49.55 -5.31 -28.51
C PRO A 4 48.44 -4.24 -28.59
N PRO A 5 47.30 -4.46 -27.92
CA PRO A 5 46.18 -3.52 -27.91
C PRO A 5 46.45 -2.32 -26.98
N PRO A 6 45.77 -1.19 -27.20
CA PRO A 6 46.00 0.04 -26.44
C PRO A 6 45.37 -0.03 -25.05
N SER A 7 46.12 0.49 -24.07
CA SER A 7 45.73 0.68 -22.67
C SER A 7 44.55 1.65 -22.55
N MET A 8 43.45 1.18 -21.98
CA MET A 8 42.32 2.03 -21.58
C MET A 8 42.65 2.78 -20.29
N THR A 9 42.71 4.10 -20.40
CA THR A 9 42.78 5.03 -19.27
C THR A 9 41.40 5.15 -18.62
N SER A 10 41.33 4.87 -17.32
CA SER A 10 40.15 5.05 -16.48
C SER A 10 39.76 6.53 -16.37
N PRO A 11 38.47 6.90 -16.45
CA PRO A 11 38.04 8.26 -16.17
C PRO A 11 38.02 8.53 -14.67
N SER A 12 38.74 9.57 -14.25
CA SER A 12 38.73 10.09 -12.88
C SER A 12 37.34 10.63 -12.51
N LEU A 13 36.77 10.12 -11.42
CA LEU A 13 35.54 10.64 -10.81
C LEU A 13 35.79 12.04 -10.22
N PRO A 14 34.86 13.00 -10.38
CA PRO A 14 34.94 14.28 -9.70
C PRO A 14 34.67 14.11 -8.20
N SER A 15 35.51 14.74 -7.38
CA SER A 15 35.34 14.80 -5.93
C SER A 15 34.10 15.62 -5.58
N ILE A 16 33.12 14.97 -4.96
CA ILE A 16 31.92 15.62 -4.41
C ILE A 16 32.31 16.21 -3.06
N THR A 17 32.52 17.52 -3.02
CA THR A 17 32.63 18.31 -1.79
C THR A 17 31.24 18.48 -1.16
N SER A 18 31.05 17.88 0.01
CA SER A 18 29.87 18.07 0.86
C SER A 18 29.83 19.50 1.42
N PRO A 19 28.72 20.24 1.32
CA PRO A 19 28.59 21.52 2.00
C PRO A 19 28.25 21.30 3.48
N SER A 20 29.04 21.90 4.36
CA SER A 20 28.78 21.99 5.80
C SER A 20 27.47 22.76 6.08
N PRO A 21 26.67 22.37 7.09
CA PRO A 21 25.45 23.07 7.44
C PRO A 21 25.76 24.41 8.15
N PRO A 22 25.00 25.48 7.87
CA PRO A 22 25.15 26.74 8.58
C PRO A 22 24.61 26.59 10.01
N SER A 23 25.53 26.67 10.97
CA SER A 23 25.21 26.86 12.39
C SER A 23 24.87 28.33 12.63
N THR A 24 23.60 28.67 12.81
CA THR A 24 23.11 29.71 13.75
C THR A 24 21.60 29.90 13.57
N VAL A 25 20.81 29.32 14.47
CA VAL A 25 19.42 29.73 14.71
C VAL A 25 19.46 30.74 15.86
N PRO A 26 19.01 32.00 15.66
CA PRO A 26 18.86 32.92 16.77
C PRO A 26 17.62 32.56 17.58
N SER A 27 17.78 32.53 18.90
CA SER A 27 16.71 32.32 19.88
C SER A 27 15.57 33.35 19.70
N PRO A 28 14.30 32.95 19.88
CA PRO A 28 13.18 33.89 19.79
C PRO A 28 13.21 34.90 20.95
N PRO A 29 12.80 36.17 20.70
CA PRO A 29 12.75 37.17 21.74
C PRO A 29 11.66 36.84 22.77
N THR A 30 12.04 36.97 24.04
CA THR A 30 11.18 36.85 25.22
C THR A 30 9.98 37.80 25.10
N ALA A 31 8.78 37.25 25.19
CA ALA A 31 7.53 38.02 25.18
C ALA A 31 7.49 39.01 26.38
N PRO A 32 7.06 40.26 26.19
CA PRO A 32 6.88 41.19 27.29
C PRO A 32 5.70 40.78 28.16
N SER A 33 5.93 40.72 29.47
CA SER A 33 4.91 40.51 30.49
C SER A 33 3.91 41.66 30.51
N PHE A 34 2.65 41.40 30.18
CA PHE A 34 1.57 42.38 30.36
C PHE A 34 1.18 42.48 31.83
N PRO A 35 1.00 43.70 32.39
CA PRO A 35 0.45 43.87 33.73
C PRO A 35 -1.03 43.47 33.74
N SER A 36 -1.43 42.71 34.76
CA SER A 36 -2.81 42.29 34.98
C SER A 36 -3.72 43.50 35.16
N ILE A 37 -4.61 43.73 34.20
CA ILE A 37 -5.70 44.71 34.31
C ILE A 37 -6.82 44.05 35.11
N VAL A 38 -7.00 44.53 36.34
CA VAL A 38 -8.16 44.21 37.18
C VAL A 38 -9.37 44.94 36.60
N LEU A 39 -10.31 44.21 36.01
CA LEU A 39 -11.60 44.76 35.58
C LEU A 39 -12.52 44.95 36.80
N PRO A 40 -13.27 46.07 36.87
CA PRO A 40 -14.23 46.29 37.94
C PRO A 40 -15.46 45.38 37.78
N VAL A 41 -15.80 44.70 38.87
CA VAL A 41 -17.00 43.88 39.02
C VAL A 41 -18.24 44.78 38.93
N LYS A 42 -19.08 44.56 37.92
CA LYS A 42 -20.42 45.16 37.84
C LYS A 42 -21.36 44.47 38.85
N PRO A 43 -22.24 45.22 39.54
CA PRO A 43 -23.26 44.63 40.41
C PRO A 43 -24.32 43.88 39.60
N PRO A 44 -24.99 42.88 40.20
CA PRO A 44 -25.93 42.01 39.50
C PRO A 44 -27.17 42.77 39.06
N VAL A 45 -27.46 42.71 37.75
CA VAL A 45 -28.72 43.19 37.18
C VAL A 45 -29.79 42.14 37.48
N ASN A 46 -30.87 42.59 38.12
CA ASN A 46 -32.05 41.81 38.44
C ASN A 46 -32.79 41.47 37.13
N VAL A 47 -32.77 40.21 36.72
CA VAL A 47 -33.49 39.71 35.53
C VAL A 47 -34.88 39.26 35.98
N PRO A 48 -35.97 39.78 35.40
CA PRO A 48 -37.31 39.28 35.70
C PRO A 48 -37.54 37.91 35.07
N ASP A 49 -38.30 37.07 35.77
CA ASP A 49 -38.58 35.68 35.43
C ASP A 49 -39.07 35.48 33.98
N PRO A 50 -38.67 34.38 33.31
CA PRO A 50 -39.17 34.08 31.97
C PRO A 50 -40.65 33.70 31.99
N PRO A 51 -41.42 34.05 30.94
CA PRO A 51 -42.85 33.70 30.84
C PRO A 51 -43.06 32.19 30.65
N PRO A 52 -44.26 31.68 30.98
CA PRO A 52 -44.52 30.25 31.04
C PRO A 52 -44.49 29.60 29.66
N THR A 53 -43.78 28.48 29.58
CA THR A 53 -43.76 27.55 28.45
C THR A 53 -45.16 26.98 28.20
N TYR A 54 -45.64 27.07 26.96
CA TYR A 54 -46.67 26.17 26.43
C TYR A 54 -46.08 25.20 25.41
N PRO A 55 -46.63 23.96 25.33
CA PRO A 55 -46.06 22.84 24.61
C PRO A 55 -46.60 22.78 23.18
N ASP A 56 -45.79 22.27 22.25
CA ASP A 56 -46.19 21.43 21.09
C ASP A 56 -44.96 21.28 20.18
N SER A 57 -44.28 20.13 20.25
CA SER A 57 -44.55 18.96 19.41
C SER A 57 -44.01 19.09 17.99
N ILE A 58 -42.71 18.88 17.80
CA ILE A 58 -42.21 17.99 16.74
C ILE A 58 -41.08 17.19 17.37
N GLY A 59 -41.33 15.91 17.61
CA GLY A 59 -40.37 15.00 18.20
C GLY A 59 -39.18 14.80 17.26
N GLU A 60 -38.10 15.51 17.53
CA GLU A 60 -36.76 15.07 17.14
C GLU A 60 -36.46 13.77 17.89
N ARG A 61 -36.83 12.64 17.27
CA ARG A 61 -36.19 11.38 17.58
C ARG A 61 -34.73 11.54 17.19
N ASN A 62 -33.90 11.91 18.17
CA ASN A 62 -32.49 11.55 18.21
C ASN A 62 -32.41 10.03 18.10
N LEU A 63 -32.43 9.52 16.87
CA LEU A 63 -31.90 8.20 16.55
C LEU A 63 -30.39 8.33 16.73
N SER A 64 -29.98 8.22 18.00
CA SER A 64 -28.62 7.96 18.41
C SER A 64 -28.09 6.82 17.54
N TYR A 65 -27.12 7.15 16.69
CA TYR A 65 -26.34 6.21 15.86
C TYR A 65 -25.40 5.36 16.74
N SER A 66 -25.89 4.84 17.87
CA SER A 66 -25.12 3.99 18.79
C SER A 66 -25.18 2.50 18.44
N TYR A 67 -25.72 2.13 17.28
CA TYR A 67 -25.87 0.72 16.88
C TYR A 67 -24.83 0.17 15.89
N LEU A 68 -23.80 0.95 15.52
CA LEU A 68 -22.76 0.46 14.59
C LEU A 68 -21.39 0.19 15.24
N ASN A 69 -21.22 0.40 16.55
CA ASN A 69 -19.92 0.24 17.20
C ASN A 69 -19.68 -1.12 17.90
N ASN A 70 -20.41 -2.18 17.51
CA ASN A 70 -20.21 -3.55 17.97
C ASN A 70 -19.45 -4.43 16.96
N SER A 71 -18.47 -3.89 16.24
CA SER A 71 -17.67 -4.64 15.25
C SER A 71 -16.33 -5.20 15.78
N THR A 72 -15.95 -4.91 17.03
CA THR A 72 -14.65 -5.32 17.60
C THR A 72 -14.60 -6.76 18.15
N LYS A 73 -15.58 -7.62 17.84
CA LYS A 73 -15.56 -9.07 18.19
C LYS A 73 -15.90 -9.98 17.00
N ARG A 74 -15.32 -9.73 15.82
CA ARG A 74 -15.43 -10.61 14.64
C ARG A 74 -14.12 -11.31 14.25
N SER A 75 -13.21 -11.54 15.20
CA SER A 75 -11.96 -12.30 14.95
C SER A 75 -12.14 -13.83 14.96
N ASP A 76 -13.34 -14.36 15.25
CA ASP A 76 -13.57 -15.81 15.36
C ASP A 76 -14.09 -16.48 14.08
N GLY A 77 -14.42 -15.71 13.04
CA GLY A 77 -14.93 -16.27 11.78
C GLY A 77 -13.89 -17.06 10.98
N SER A 78 -12.62 -16.59 10.96
CA SER A 78 -11.56 -17.28 10.22
C SER A 78 -11.19 -18.63 10.84
N LYS A 79 -11.11 -18.69 12.18
CA LYS A 79 -10.83 -19.92 12.92
C LYS A 79 -11.92 -20.98 12.75
N SER A 80 -13.19 -20.57 12.63
CA SER A 80 -14.30 -21.48 12.37
C SER A 80 -14.29 -22.06 10.96
N LEU A 81 -13.83 -21.29 9.97
CA LEU A 81 -13.76 -21.73 8.57
C LEU A 81 -12.63 -22.75 8.38
N GLU A 82 -11.49 -22.52 9.03
CA GLU A 82 -10.32 -23.40 8.97
C GLU A 82 -10.61 -24.76 9.63
N ALA A 83 -11.34 -24.77 10.75
CA ALA A 83 -11.86 -25.98 11.39
C ALA A 83 -12.90 -26.72 10.53
N PHE A 84 -13.68 -26.00 9.72
CA PHE A 84 -14.64 -26.61 8.79
C PHE A 84 -13.94 -27.24 7.57
N LEU A 85 -12.92 -26.57 7.02
CA LEU A 85 -12.11 -27.09 5.92
C LEU A 85 -11.33 -28.36 6.29
N GLN A 86 -10.98 -28.55 7.57
CA GLN A 86 -10.39 -29.80 8.07
C GLN A 86 -11.36 -31.00 8.13
N ARG A 87 -12.68 -30.77 8.10
CA ARG A 87 -13.69 -31.84 8.10
C ARG A 87 -14.12 -32.31 6.72
N VAL A 88 -13.72 -31.59 5.67
CA VAL A 88 -14.02 -31.94 4.28
C VAL A 88 -13.15 -33.11 3.87
N LYS A 89 -13.77 -34.22 3.47
CA LYS A 89 -13.08 -35.50 3.27
C LYS A 89 -12.37 -35.62 1.92
N THR A 90 -12.73 -34.80 0.94
CA THR A 90 -12.13 -34.86 -0.40
C THR A 90 -11.44 -33.55 -0.76
N GLU A 91 -10.25 -33.65 -1.35
CA GLU A 91 -9.46 -32.47 -1.74
C GLU A 91 -10.18 -31.62 -2.81
N ASN A 92 -11.05 -32.24 -3.63
CA ASN A 92 -11.90 -31.54 -4.60
C ASN A 92 -12.91 -30.61 -3.93
N GLU A 93 -13.66 -31.09 -2.94
CA GLU A 93 -14.63 -30.26 -2.20
C GLU A 93 -13.94 -29.10 -1.47
N LYS A 94 -12.73 -29.36 -0.94
CA LYS A 94 -11.90 -28.34 -0.28
C LYS A 94 -11.43 -27.25 -1.25
N ASN A 95 -11.06 -27.62 -2.48
CA ASN A 95 -10.68 -26.68 -3.53
C ASN A 95 -11.88 -25.87 -4.04
N GLU A 96 -13.04 -26.50 -4.19
CA GLU A 96 -14.28 -25.82 -4.56
C GLU A 96 -14.72 -24.81 -3.48
N LEU A 97 -14.63 -25.19 -2.20
CA LEU A 97 -14.88 -24.29 -1.06
C LEU A 97 -13.88 -23.13 -1.03
N LYS A 98 -12.58 -23.37 -1.24
CA LYS A 98 -11.58 -22.29 -1.34
C LYS A 98 -11.92 -21.30 -2.45
N LYS A 99 -12.32 -21.80 -3.63
CA LYS A 99 -12.75 -20.94 -4.75
C LYS A 99 -13.96 -20.08 -4.37
N LYS A 100 -14.96 -20.68 -3.74
CA LYS A 100 -16.18 -19.98 -3.30
C LYS A 100 -15.91 -18.96 -2.19
N VAL A 101 -14.98 -19.24 -1.29
CA VAL A 101 -14.53 -18.29 -0.27
C VAL A 101 -13.82 -17.09 -0.90
N LYS A 102 -12.95 -17.32 -1.90
CA LYS A 102 -12.31 -16.22 -2.65
C LYS A 102 -13.36 -15.34 -3.36
N GLU A 103 -14.35 -15.96 -4.00
CA GLU A 103 -15.44 -15.25 -4.69
C GLU A 103 -16.30 -14.42 -3.72
N LEU A 104 -16.69 -15.00 -2.57
CA LEU A 104 -17.42 -14.26 -1.53
C LEU A 104 -16.60 -13.14 -0.90
N HIS A 105 -15.29 -13.31 -0.75
CA HIS A 105 -14.42 -12.25 -0.25
C HIS A 105 -14.33 -11.09 -1.24
N PHE A 106 -14.25 -11.38 -2.54
CA PHE A 106 -14.28 -10.37 -3.59
C PHE A 106 -15.61 -9.63 -3.61
N GLU A 107 -16.75 -10.34 -3.56
CA GLU A 107 -18.08 -9.73 -3.53
C GLU A 107 -18.29 -8.85 -2.29
N LYS A 108 -17.81 -9.31 -1.12
CA LYS A 108 -17.82 -8.53 0.12
C LYS A 108 -17.03 -7.24 -0.02
N GLU A 109 -15.84 -7.27 -0.62
CA GLU A 109 -15.01 -6.09 -0.82
C GLU A 109 -15.69 -5.08 -1.77
N GLN A 110 -16.36 -5.55 -2.82
CA GLN A 110 -17.14 -4.70 -3.73
C GLN A 110 -18.32 -4.04 -3.00
N LEU A 111 -19.02 -4.78 -2.14
CA LEU A 111 -20.12 -4.25 -1.33
C LEU A 111 -19.63 -3.23 -0.29
N GLU A 112 -18.50 -3.48 0.37
CA GLU A 112 -17.90 -2.52 1.32
C GLU A 112 -17.53 -1.22 0.61
N LYS A 113 -16.91 -1.27 -0.58
CA LYS A 113 -16.61 -0.08 -1.40
C LYS A 113 -17.88 0.69 -1.80
N MET A 114 -18.93 -0.01 -2.22
CA MET A 114 -20.21 0.65 -2.56
C MET A 114 -20.87 1.31 -1.35
N VAL A 115 -20.81 0.69 -0.17
CA VAL A 115 -21.37 1.27 1.07
C VAL A 115 -20.59 2.50 1.49
N GLU A 116 -19.26 2.47 1.40
CA GLU A 116 -18.40 3.62 1.70
C GLU A 116 -18.67 4.80 0.75
N MET A 117 -18.72 4.55 -0.56
CA MET A 117 -19.09 5.55 -1.57
C MET A 117 -20.47 6.16 -1.32
N ASN A 118 -21.47 5.35 -0.98
CA ASN A 118 -22.83 5.85 -0.71
C ASN A 118 -22.90 6.61 0.62
N SER A 119 -22.15 6.19 1.64
CA SER A 119 -22.06 6.89 2.93
C SER A 119 -21.50 8.30 2.75
N ASP A 120 -20.41 8.43 2.00
CA ASP A 120 -19.77 9.72 1.73
C ASP A 120 -20.69 10.65 0.94
N GLN A 121 -21.37 10.13 -0.10
CA GLN A 121 -22.38 10.89 -0.84
C GLN A 121 -23.53 11.38 0.05
N ILE A 122 -24.00 10.56 1.00
CA ILE A 122 -25.07 10.94 1.93
C ILE A 122 -24.60 12.02 2.92
N VAL A 123 -23.37 11.92 3.42
CA VAL A 123 -22.79 12.92 4.34
C VAL A 123 -22.61 14.26 3.64
N ASP A 124 -22.09 14.25 2.41
CA ASP A 124 -21.86 15.46 1.63
C ASP A 124 -23.17 16.13 1.20
N ASN A 125 -24.18 15.34 0.77
CA ASN A 125 -25.51 15.86 0.45
C ASN A 125 -26.20 16.48 1.68
N ASN A 126 -26.07 15.87 2.86
CA ASN A 126 -26.61 16.41 4.11
C ASN A 126 -25.91 17.71 4.56
N LYS A 127 -24.58 17.80 4.41
CA LYS A 127 -23.82 19.02 4.70
C LYS A 127 -24.22 20.16 3.74
N LEU A 128 -24.31 19.87 2.45
CA LEU A 128 -24.67 20.85 1.42
C LEU A 128 -26.12 21.36 1.63
N SER A 129 -27.05 20.46 1.94
CA SER A 129 -28.45 20.80 2.26
C SER A 129 -28.56 21.69 3.49
N LYS A 130 -27.87 21.36 4.60
CA LYS A 130 -27.86 22.20 5.81
C LYS A 130 -27.26 23.59 5.56
N LYS A 131 -26.19 23.69 4.77
CA LYS A 131 -25.58 24.99 4.40
C LYS A 131 -26.53 25.83 3.56
N LYS A 132 -27.24 25.22 2.60
CA LYS A 132 -28.22 25.89 1.74
C LYS A 132 -29.44 26.39 2.53
N ILE A 133 -29.97 25.58 3.45
CA ILE A 133 -31.08 25.95 4.33
C ILE A 133 -30.69 27.12 5.24
N ARG A 134 -29.52 27.07 5.88
CA ARG A 134 -29.03 28.18 6.72
C ARG A 134 -28.86 29.48 5.93
N LYS A 135 -28.24 29.42 4.74
CA LYS A 135 -28.08 30.59 3.86
C LYS A 135 -29.44 31.18 3.47
N SER A 136 -30.41 30.34 3.09
CA SER A 136 -31.76 30.78 2.74
C SER A 136 -32.49 31.43 3.92
N HIS A 137 -32.37 30.86 5.13
CA HIS A 137 -33.03 31.40 6.32
C HIS A 137 -32.43 32.75 6.76
N LEU A 138 -31.09 32.87 6.75
CA LEU A 138 -30.40 34.13 7.02
C LEU A 138 -30.80 35.22 6.01
N GLN A 139 -30.90 34.87 4.72
CA GLN A 139 -31.36 35.82 3.69
C GLN A 139 -32.80 36.28 3.94
N GLN A 140 -33.69 35.38 4.35
CA GLN A 140 -35.08 35.74 4.68
C GLN A 140 -35.17 36.66 5.88
N LEU A 141 -34.39 36.41 6.94
CA LEU A 141 -34.35 37.28 8.12
C LEU A 141 -33.83 38.67 7.78
N TYR A 142 -32.76 38.75 6.98
CA TYR A 142 -32.21 40.02 6.51
C TYR A 142 -33.23 40.80 5.67
N ASN A 143 -33.86 40.15 4.69
CA ASN A 143 -34.87 40.80 3.85
C ASN A 143 -36.07 41.29 4.67
N ARG A 144 -36.48 40.53 5.69
CA ARG A 144 -37.58 40.91 6.58
C ARG A 144 -37.24 42.15 7.40
N GLN A 145 -36.07 42.16 8.06
CA GLN A 145 -35.61 43.33 8.81
C GLN A 145 -35.51 44.56 7.91
N TRP A 146 -34.99 44.39 6.70
CA TRP A 146 -34.88 45.48 5.73
C TRP A 146 -36.25 46.05 5.32
N GLU A 147 -37.25 45.22 5.06
CA GLU A 147 -38.61 45.69 4.76
C GLU A 147 -39.28 46.34 5.98
N GLU A 148 -39.06 45.82 7.19
CA GLU A 148 -39.55 46.43 8.44
C GLU A 148 -38.96 47.82 8.66
N GLU A 149 -37.65 47.99 8.47
CA GLU A 149 -36.97 49.29 8.54
C GLU A 149 -37.44 50.25 7.45
N LYS A 150 -37.65 49.77 6.23
CA LYS A 150 -38.16 50.57 5.12
C LYS A 150 -39.58 51.08 5.39
N ILE A 151 -40.47 50.24 5.92
CA ILE A 151 -41.83 50.64 6.30
C ILE A 151 -41.79 51.69 7.41
N ALA A 152 -40.95 51.48 8.44
CA ALA A 152 -40.78 52.46 9.52
C ALA A 152 -40.25 53.80 8.99
N HIS A 153 -39.33 53.78 8.04
CA HIS A 153 -38.80 54.99 7.41
C HIS A 153 -39.86 55.74 6.58
N GLU A 154 -40.70 55.03 5.81
CA GLU A 154 -41.80 55.66 5.08
C GLU A 154 -42.85 56.27 6.00
N GLN A 155 -43.18 55.60 7.11
CA GLN A 155 -44.09 56.14 8.13
C GLN A 155 -43.54 57.42 8.76
N LEU A 156 -42.28 57.43 9.18
CA LEU A 156 -41.59 58.61 9.70
C LEU A 156 -41.58 59.76 8.69
N LYS A 157 -41.39 59.46 7.40
CA LYS A 157 -41.42 60.46 6.32
C LYS A 157 -42.81 61.11 6.20
N ILE A 158 -43.88 60.32 6.23
CA ILE A 158 -45.26 60.81 6.16
C ILE A 158 -45.57 61.69 7.38
N GLU A 159 -45.21 61.26 8.59
CA GLU A 159 -45.41 62.04 9.81
C GLU A 159 -44.66 63.38 9.76
N PHE A 160 -43.43 63.37 9.25
CA PHE A 160 -42.63 64.57 9.06
C PHE A 160 -43.30 65.57 8.09
N GLU A 161 -43.81 65.09 6.94
CA GLU A 161 -44.53 65.91 5.96
C GLU A 161 -45.82 66.50 6.55
N ILE A 162 -46.58 65.72 7.33
CA ILE A 162 -47.78 66.18 8.04
C ILE A 162 -47.43 67.27 9.06
N LEU A 163 -46.39 67.08 9.85
CA LEU A 163 -45.94 68.05 10.85
C LEU A 163 -45.43 69.34 10.19
N GLN A 164 -44.65 69.26 9.11
CA GLN A 164 -44.21 70.43 8.34
C GLN A 164 -45.41 71.24 7.86
N LYS A 165 -46.40 70.58 7.28
CA LYS A 165 -47.62 71.25 6.79
C LYS A 165 -48.40 71.93 7.91
N LYS A 166 -48.54 71.28 9.07
CA LYS A 166 -49.16 71.89 10.27
C LYS A 166 -48.41 73.12 10.74
N VAL A 167 -47.09 73.08 10.81
CA VAL A 167 -46.28 74.23 11.22
C VAL A 167 -46.49 75.40 10.25
N THR A 168 -46.46 75.16 8.93
CA THR A 168 -46.71 76.22 7.94
C THR A 168 -48.12 76.80 8.05
N GLU A 169 -49.14 75.97 8.24
CA GLU A 169 -50.53 76.42 8.43
C GLU A 169 -50.72 77.23 9.72
N MET A 170 -50.00 76.89 10.80
CA MET A 170 -50.01 77.65 12.06
C MET A 170 -49.28 78.99 11.91
N GLU A 171 -48.17 79.03 11.18
CA GLU A 171 -47.42 80.26 10.91
C GLU A 171 -48.21 81.25 10.03
N GLU A 172 -48.97 80.75 9.04
CA GLU A 172 -49.87 81.57 8.20
C GLU A 172 -51.06 82.15 8.99
N LYS A 173 -51.49 81.50 10.08
CA LYS A 173 -52.60 81.94 10.95
C LYS A 173 -52.21 82.95 12.03
N LYS A 174 -51.00 83.52 11.97
CA LYS A 174 -50.49 84.54 12.92
C LYS A 174 -51.35 85.83 12.94
N GLY A 175 -52.43 85.77 13.71
CA GLY A 175 -53.35 86.87 14.03
C GLY A 175 -54.31 86.59 15.22
N LEU A 176 -54.17 85.46 15.93
CA LEU A 176 -55.07 84.98 17.00
C LEU A 176 -54.25 84.33 18.15
N PRO A 177 -54.83 84.08 19.35
CA PRO A 177 -54.25 84.38 20.68
C PRO A 177 -53.07 83.49 21.14
N SER A 178 -52.40 83.94 22.23
CA SER A 178 -51.10 83.49 22.78
C SER A 178 -50.92 82.01 23.16
N ASN A 179 -51.89 81.14 22.86
CA ASN A 179 -51.78 79.69 23.11
C ASN A 179 -51.16 78.92 21.93
N PHE A 180 -51.10 79.53 20.73
CA PHE A 180 -50.53 78.93 19.52
C PHE A 180 -48.99 78.88 19.52
N ASP A 181 -48.32 79.79 20.23
CA ASP A 181 -46.85 79.84 20.26
C ASP A 181 -46.25 78.59 20.94
N ALA A 182 -46.95 78.01 21.93
CA ALA A 182 -46.52 76.78 22.60
C ALA A 182 -46.65 75.54 21.70
N GLU A 183 -47.75 75.41 20.96
CA GLU A 183 -47.96 74.29 20.02
C GLU A 183 -47.00 74.33 18.82
N ILE A 184 -46.67 75.53 18.33
CA ILE A 184 -45.66 75.72 17.27
C ILE A 184 -44.28 75.30 17.78
N LEU A 185 -43.92 75.69 19.01
CA LEU A 185 -42.64 75.33 19.61
C LEU A 185 -42.53 73.80 19.83
N GLU A 186 -43.60 73.16 20.32
CA GLU A 186 -43.65 71.70 20.49
C GLU A 186 -43.55 70.97 19.14
N ALA A 187 -44.22 71.48 18.10
CA ALA A 187 -44.15 70.92 16.76
C ALA A 187 -42.74 71.07 16.16
N GLN A 188 -42.07 72.21 16.36
CA GLN A 188 -40.69 72.43 15.91
C GLN A 188 -39.70 71.51 16.64
N ASP A 189 -39.88 71.26 17.93
CA ASP A 189 -39.03 70.34 18.71
C ASP A 189 -39.18 68.90 18.21
N LYS A 190 -40.41 68.42 17.99
CA LYS A 190 -40.67 67.10 17.37
C LYS A 190 -40.05 66.98 15.98
N LEU A 191 -40.10 68.04 15.18
CA LEU A 191 -39.54 68.08 13.84
C LEU A 191 -38.00 67.99 13.87
N GLN A 192 -37.36 68.58 14.88
CA GLN A 192 -35.93 68.45 15.10
C GLN A 192 -35.55 67.04 15.58
N GLN A 193 -36.29 66.46 16.52
CA GLN A 193 -36.11 65.07 16.96
C GLN A 193 -36.21 64.07 15.79
N LEU A 194 -37.18 64.26 14.89
CA LEU A 194 -37.33 63.44 13.69
C LEU A 194 -36.16 63.57 12.70
N ARG A 195 -35.57 64.77 12.56
CA ARG A 195 -34.35 64.94 11.73
C ARG A 195 -33.17 64.19 12.31
N ASP A 196 -33.00 64.24 13.63
CA ASP A 196 -31.88 63.58 14.31
C ASP A 196 -32.01 62.05 14.20
N ILE A 197 -33.22 61.51 14.38
CA ILE A 197 -33.53 60.08 14.16
C ILE A 197 -33.22 59.68 12.72
N LYS A 198 -33.66 60.47 11.73
CA LYS A 198 -33.38 60.19 10.31
C LYS A 198 -31.89 60.12 10.01
N LEU A 199 -31.12 61.05 10.59
CA LEU A 199 -29.67 61.10 10.39
C LEU A 199 -28.96 59.89 11.04
N GLU A 200 -29.46 59.41 12.19
CA GLU A 200 -28.95 58.21 12.84
C GLU A 200 -29.27 56.92 12.05
N ILE A 201 -30.48 56.82 11.48
CA ILE A 201 -30.86 55.72 10.58
C ILE A 201 -29.93 55.68 9.35
N GLU A 202 -29.62 56.83 8.74
CA GLU A 202 -28.74 56.86 7.56
C GLU A 202 -27.30 56.42 7.91
N LYS A 203 -26.79 56.80 9.10
CA LYS A 203 -25.49 56.29 9.58
C LYS A 203 -25.51 54.77 9.77
N GLN A 204 -26.57 54.23 10.37
CA GLN A 204 -26.70 52.79 10.57
C GLN A 204 -26.77 52.05 9.24
N LYS A 205 -27.51 52.58 8.27
CA LYS A 205 -27.59 52.04 6.91
C LYS A 205 -26.22 51.98 6.23
N ILE A 206 -25.45 53.07 6.27
CA ILE A 206 -24.08 53.08 5.71
C ILE A 206 -23.19 52.04 6.39
N LYS A 207 -23.30 51.90 7.72
CA LYS A 207 -22.55 50.89 8.48
C LYS A 207 -22.92 49.47 8.04
N LEU A 208 -24.22 49.17 7.91
CA LEU A 208 -24.71 47.87 7.47
C LEU A 208 -24.30 47.55 6.02
N GLU A 209 -24.31 48.53 5.12
CA GLU A 209 -23.86 48.35 3.73
C GLU A 209 -22.36 48.01 3.67
N ASN A 210 -21.54 48.67 4.50
CA ASN A 210 -20.12 48.36 4.62
C ASN A 210 -19.87 46.96 5.20
N GLU A 211 -20.63 46.54 6.22
CA GLU A 211 -20.54 45.19 6.78
C GLU A 211 -20.99 44.13 5.77
N ARG A 212 -22.05 44.41 5.00
CA ARG A 212 -22.54 43.54 3.93
C ARG A 212 -21.48 43.32 2.85
N THR A 213 -20.86 44.39 2.35
CA THR A 213 -19.81 44.29 1.32
C THR A 213 -18.57 43.56 1.83
N PHE A 214 -18.21 43.74 3.12
CA PHE A 214 -17.14 42.97 3.76
C PHE A 214 -17.44 41.46 3.77
N ILE A 215 -18.65 41.08 4.18
CA ILE A 215 -19.09 39.67 4.22
C ILE A 215 -19.15 39.08 2.79
N GLU A 216 -19.61 39.84 1.81
CA GLU A 216 -19.66 39.39 0.41
C GLU A 216 -18.25 39.10 -0.15
N ASN A 217 -17.27 39.95 0.15
CA ASN A 217 -15.87 39.73 -0.22
C ASN A 217 -15.29 38.48 0.46
N GLU A 218 -15.49 38.32 1.77
CA GLU A 218 -15.02 37.15 2.52
C GLU A 218 -15.66 35.85 2.00
N ALA A 219 -16.95 35.89 1.67
CA ALA A 219 -17.64 34.74 1.08
C ALA A 219 -17.05 34.35 -0.29
N SER A 220 -16.70 35.34 -1.12
CA SER A 220 -16.06 35.10 -2.43
C SER A 220 -14.67 34.47 -2.27
N GLU A 221 -13.85 34.95 -1.35
CA GLU A 221 -12.53 34.35 -1.06
C GLU A 221 -12.65 32.90 -0.58
N LEU A 222 -13.64 32.61 0.28
CA LEU A 222 -13.89 31.26 0.78
C LEU A 222 -14.39 30.32 -0.33
N GLU A 223 -15.18 30.83 -1.28
CA GLU A 223 -15.63 30.06 -2.44
C GLU A 223 -14.47 29.71 -3.37
N GLU A 224 -13.55 30.64 -3.61
CA GLU A 224 -12.33 30.39 -4.38
C GLU A 224 -11.42 29.36 -3.70
N LYS A 225 -11.19 29.48 -2.38
CA LYS A 225 -10.42 28.50 -1.59
C LYS A 225 -11.07 27.11 -1.62
N ALA A 226 -12.40 27.04 -1.52
CA ALA A 226 -13.13 25.78 -1.60
C ALA A 226 -13.01 25.13 -3.00
N ALA A 227 -13.05 25.93 -4.07
CA ALA A 227 -12.84 25.44 -5.42
C ALA A 227 -11.41 24.92 -5.64
N ALA A 228 -10.41 25.61 -5.09
CA ALA A 228 -9.01 25.17 -5.12
C ALA A 228 -8.82 23.83 -4.40
N LEU A 229 -9.37 23.69 -3.18
CA LEU A 229 -9.33 22.44 -2.42
C LEU A 229 -10.06 21.29 -3.13
N ALA A 230 -11.19 21.56 -3.80
CA ALA A 230 -11.89 20.54 -4.56
C ALA A 230 -11.06 20.02 -5.75
N LYS A 231 -10.29 20.91 -6.39
CA LYS A 231 -9.37 20.52 -7.47
C LYS A 231 -8.20 19.68 -6.94
N GLU A 232 -7.62 20.06 -5.80
CA GLU A 232 -6.55 19.31 -5.15
C GLU A 232 -7.01 17.91 -4.71
N LYS A 233 -8.20 17.82 -4.10
CA LYS A 233 -8.81 16.54 -3.74
C LYS A 233 -8.95 15.62 -4.96
N LYS A 234 -9.46 16.15 -6.08
CA LYS A 234 -9.60 15.38 -7.32
C LYS A 234 -8.25 14.85 -7.83
N GLN A 235 -7.19 15.65 -7.76
CA GLN A 235 -5.85 15.21 -8.15
C GLN A 235 -5.32 14.10 -7.23
N LEU A 236 -5.56 14.19 -5.93
CA LEU A 236 -5.18 13.15 -4.98
C LEU A 236 -5.96 11.85 -5.21
N ASP A 237 -7.25 11.94 -5.52
CA ASP A 237 -8.08 10.77 -5.85
C ASP A 237 -7.56 10.07 -7.12
N GLU A 238 -7.21 10.83 -8.17
CA GLU A 238 -6.58 10.31 -9.40
C GLU A 238 -5.22 9.63 -9.11
N GLN A 239 -4.38 10.24 -8.26
CA GLN A 239 -3.11 9.64 -7.84
C GLN A 239 -3.30 8.35 -7.03
N ALA A 240 -4.31 8.30 -6.16
CA ALA A 240 -4.62 7.12 -5.37
C ALA A 240 -5.08 5.94 -6.25
N GLU A 241 -5.86 6.21 -7.30
CA GLU A 241 -6.28 5.20 -8.28
C GLU A 241 -5.09 4.65 -9.08
N GLU A 242 -4.18 5.52 -9.52
CA GLU A 242 -2.95 5.11 -10.20
C GLU A 242 -2.06 4.23 -9.32
N LEU A 243 -1.89 4.61 -8.04
CA LEU A 243 -1.15 3.81 -7.06
C LEU A 243 -1.81 2.45 -6.77
N ALA A 244 -3.14 2.41 -6.71
CA ALA A 244 -3.88 1.15 -6.52
C ALA A 244 -3.67 0.19 -7.71
N LYS A 245 -3.69 0.72 -8.94
CA LYS A 245 -3.38 -0.06 -10.14
C LYS A 245 -1.95 -0.60 -10.11
N ARG A 246 -0.97 0.26 -9.78
CA ARG A 246 0.43 -0.14 -9.70
C ARG A 246 0.67 -1.21 -8.63
N ARG A 247 -0.04 -1.13 -7.50
CA ARG A 247 0.01 -2.15 -6.45
C ARG A 247 -0.48 -3.50 -6.95
N GLY A 248 -1.57 -3.54 -7.73
CA GLY A 248 -2.06 -4.79 -8.32
C GLY A 248 -1.08 -5.41 -9.31
N GLU A 249 -0.41 -4.59 -10.13
CA GLU A 249 0.65 -5.07 -11.04
C GLU A 249 1.83 -5.68 -10.27
N LEU A 250 2.27 -5.05 -9.19
CA LEU A 250 3.38 -5.55 -8.35
C LEU A 250 3.02 -6.83 -7.60
N GLU A 251 1.75 -7.00 -7.21
CA GLU A 251 1.28 -8.22 -6.56
C GLU A 251 1.30 -9.41 -7.53
N LEU A 252 0.90 -9.20 -8.80
CA LEU A 252 1.02 -10.20 -9.85
C LEU A 252 2.48 -10.54 -10.16
N GLU A 253 3.36 -9.53 -10.23
CA GLU A 253 4.80 -9.74 -10.44
C GLU A 253 5.43 -10.55 -9.29
N ALA A 254 5.03 -10.30 -8.05
CA ALA A 254 5.47 -11.06 -6.89
C ALA A 254 4.99 -12.53 -6.92
N GLU A 255 3.75 -12.79 -7.37
CA GLU A 255 3.22 -14.15 -7.52
C GLU A 255 4.01 -14.95 -8.57
N ILE A 256 4.34 -14.33 -9.71
CA ILE A 256 5.16 -14.95 -10.76
C ILE A 256 6.58 -15.26 -10.24
N LEU A 257 7.19 -14.33 -9.48
CA LEU A 257 8.51 -14.55 -8.91
C LEU A 257 8.53 -15.69 -7.87
N GLU A 258 7.44 -15.85 -7.12
CA GLU A 258 7.28 -16.97 -6.18
C GLU A 258 7.17 -18.32 -6.89
N GLU A 259 6.47 -18.39 -8.02
CA GLU A 259 6.40 -19.58 -8.86
C GLU A 259 7.78 -19.95 -9.43
N ILE A 260 8.48 -18.98 -10.03
CA ILE A 260 9.84 -19.17 -10.56
C ILE A 260 10.79 -19.64 -9.45
N ARG A 261 10.68 -19.05 -8.26
CA ARG A 261 11.52 -19.46 -7.11
C ARG A 261 11.27 -20.92 -6.73
N HIS A 262 10.02 -21.37 -6.75
CA HIS A 262 9.69 -22.75 -6.42
C HIS A 262 10.31 -23.72 -7.43
N ASP A 263 10.18 -23.44 -8.73
CA ASP A 263 10.76 -24.26 -9.79
C ASP A 263 12.29 -24.35 -9.68
N LEU A 264 12.96 -23.23 -9.40
CA LEU A 264 14.41 -23.19 -9.22
C LEU A 264 14.87 -23.98 -7.98
N VAL A 265 14.09 -24.00 -6.91
CA VAL A 265 14.40 -24.80 -5.71
C VAL A 265 14.31 -26.29 -6.03
N VAL A 266 13.27 -26.72 -6.74
CA VAL A 266 13.10 -28.13 -7.16
C VAL A 266 14.25 -28.57 -8.07
N GLU A 267 14.61 -27.74 -9.05
CA GLU A 267 15.73 -28.04 -9.96
C GLU A 267 17.06 -28.15 -9.19
N ARG A 268 17.30 -27.24 -8.23
CA ARG A 268 18.49 -27.28 -7.37
C ARG A 268 18.56 -28.57 -6.55
N GLU A 269 17.46 -28.98 -5.90
CA GLU A 269 17.43 -30.21 -5.10
C GLU A 269 17.70 -31.45 -5.96
N GLN A 270 17.18 -31.48 -7.19
CA GLN A 270 17.45 -32.55 -8.14
C GLN A 270 18.93 -32.60 -8.53
N ILE A 271 19.54 -31.45 -8.83
CA ILE A 271 20.97 -31.36 -9.15
C ILE A 271 21.83 -31.79 -7.97
N GLU A 272 21.49 -31.37 -6.74
CA GLU A 272 22.23 -31.77 -5.53
C GLU A 272 22.14 -33.27 -5.29
N THR A 273 20.97 -33.87 -5.47
CA THR A 273 20.78 -35.32 -5.35
C THR A 273 21.59 -36.08 -6.41
N GLN A 274 21.59 -35.60 -7.65
CA GLN A 274 22.39 -36.19 -8.74
C GLN A 274 23.89 -36.04 -8.49
N ALA A 275 24.35 -34.87 -8.04
CA ALA A 275 25.74 -34.63 -7.71
C ALA A 275 26.22 -35.52 -6.55
N GLN A 276 25.38 -35.69 -5.53
CA GLN A 276 25.68 -36.58 -4.40
C GLN A 276 25.81 -38.04 -4.87
N ALA A 277 24.91 -38.51 -5.73
CA ALA A 277 24.98 -39.85 -6.31
C ALA A 277 26.26 -40.05 -7.17
N ILE A 278 26.64 -39.05 -7.95
CA ILE A 278 27.89 -39.07 -8.73
C ILE A 278 29.10 -39.14 -7.80
N PHE A 279 29.12 -38.33 -6.74
CA PHE A 279 30.23 -38.32 -5.78
C PHE A 279 30.38 -39.67 -5.07
N THR A 280 29.28 -40.27 -4.60
CA THR A 280 29.31 -41.60 -3.97
C THR A 280 29.81 -42.67 -4.93
N ASN A 281 29.40 -42.62 -6.20
CA ASN A 281 29.87 -43.56 -7.22
C ASN A 281 31.36 -43.42 -7.49
N ILE A 282 31.89 -42.20 -7.59
CA ILE A 282 33.33 -41.96 -7.78
C ILE A 282 34.11 -42.54 -6.59
N ALA A 283 33.66 -42.32 -5.35
CA ALA A 283 34.31 -42.84 -4.16
C ALA A 283 34.33 -44.38 -4.15
N LEU A 284 33.18 -45.03 -4.41
CA LEU A 284 33.08 -46.49 -4.50
C LEU A 284 33.99 -47.07 -5.58
N LEU A 285 34.07 -46.43 -6.75
CA LEU A 285 34.95 -46.88 -7.82
C LEU A 285 36.44 -46.75 -7.45
N GLN A 286 36.82 -45.71 -6.70
CA GLN A 286 38.19 -45.55 -6.21
C GLN A 286 38.54 -46.65 -5.21
N GLU A 287 37.61 -46.98 -4.33
CA GLU A 287 37.73 -48.08 -3.38
C GLU A 287 37.83 -49.43 -4.09
N ALA A 288 36.99 -49.67 -5.10
CA ALA A 288 37.03 -50.87 -5.94
C ALA A 288 38.41 -51.04 -6.62
N LYS A 289 38.98 -49.95 -7.16
CA LYS A 289 40.35 -49.99 -7.70
C LYS A 289 41.38 -50.33 -6.62
N SER A 290 41.28 -49.73 -5.43
CA SER A 290 42.17 -50.04 -4.31
C SER A 290 42.11 -51.52 -3.91
N ALA A 291 40.91 -52.10 -3.89
CA ALA A 291 40.69 -53.53 -3.65
C ALA A 291 41.34 -54.39 -4.74
N ILE A 292 41.22 -54.03 -6.03
CA ILE A 292 41.89 -54.71 -7.14
C ILE A 292 43.42 -54.70 -7.00
N VAL A 293 43.99 -53.52 -6.74
CA VAL A 293 45.45 -53.36 -6.61
C VAL A 293 46.01 -54.20 -5.46
N SER A 294 45.25 -54.32 -4.38
CA SER A 294 45.64 -55.05 -3.17
C SER A 294 45.20 -56.52 -3.15
N GLY A 295 44.38 -56.96 -4.09
CA GLY A 295 43.88 -58.34 -4.18
C GLY A 295 42.83 -58.71 -3.14
N ARG A 296 42.11 -57.74 -2.56
CA ARG A 296 41.03 -58.00 -1.59
C ARG A 296 39.74 -58.35 -2.32
N VAL A 297 39.53 -59.64 -2.58
CA VAL A 297 38.41 -60.14 -3.42
C VAL A 297 37.07 -59.88 -2.74
N GLU A 298 36.94 -60.21 -1.45
CA GLU A 298 35.69 -60.06 -0.70
C GLU A 298 35.20 -58.61 -0.67
N ASP A 299 36.08 -57.67 -0.31
CA ASP A 299 35.80 -56.23 -0.31
C ASP A 299 35.37 -55.76 -1.71
N PHE A 300 36.04 -56.23 -2.75
CA PHE A 300 35.71 -55.87 -4.13
C PHE A 300 34.32 -56.36 -4.53
N ILE A 301 33.94 -57.60 -4.17
CA ILE A 301 32.61 -58.13 -4.46
C ILE A 301 31.54 -57.31 -3.72
N GLU A 302 31.77 -56.96 -2.46
CA GLU A 302 30.85 -56.12 -1.69
C GLU A 302 30.65 -54.75 -2.38
N ILE A 303 31.74 -54.06 -2.73
CA ILE A 303 31.69 -52.77 -3.44
C ILE A 303 30.97 -52.90 -4.78
N LEU A 304 31.22 -53.99 -5.52
CA LEU A 304 30.61 -54.27 -6.83
C LEU A 304 29.09 -54.48 -6.75
N THR A 305 28.56 -54.91 -5.60
CA THR A 305 27.09 -55.00 -5.40
C THR A 305 26.44 -53.62 -5.30
N ASN A 306 27.16 -52.63 -4.75
CA ASN A 306 26.69 -51.27 -4.51
C ASN A 306 26.98 -50.30 -5.68
N LEU A 307 27.76 -50.74 -6.66
CA LEU A 307 28.14 -49.95 -7.83
C LEU A 307 26.99 -49.87 -8.85
N SER A 308 26.61 -48.66 -9.26
CA SER A 308 25.55 -48.48 -10.26
C SER A 308 26.02 -48.70 -11.70
N ASP A 309 27.28 -48.39 -12.00
CA ASP A 309 27.89 -48.56 -13.32
C ASP A 309 29.33 -49.10 -13.18
N VAL A 310 29.57 -50.29 -13.74
CA VAL A 310 30.85 -51.01 -13.69
C VAL A 310 31.82 -50.60 -14.80
N ASP A 311 31.32 -49.91 -15.83
CA ASP A 311 32.10 -49.49 -17.00
C ASP A 311 32.68 -48.08 -16.85
N MET A 312 32.45 -47.45 -15.70
CA MET A 312 32.89 -46.09 -15.43
C MET A 312 34.43 -45.99 -15.39
N ILE A 313 34.94 -44.87 -15.92
CA ILE A 313 36.37 -44.63 -16.12
C ILE A 313 36.90 -43.85 -14.92
N LEU A 314 37.92 -44.40 -14.25
CA LEU A 314 38.37 -43.88 -12.94
C LEU A 314 39.45 -42.79 -13.03
N ASN A 315 40.27 -42.82 -14.08
CA ASN A 315 41.40 -41.91 -14.22
C ASN A 315 41.16 -40.95 -15.38
N SER A 316 41.31 -39.66 -15.12
CA SER A 316 41.49 -38.61 -16.12
C SER A 316 42.91 -38.58 -16.71
N ASP A 317 43.82 -39.43 -16.22
CA ASP A 317 45.09 -39.68 -16.88
C ASP A 317 44.82 -40.24 -18.28
N SER A 318 45.73 -39.94 -19.19
CA SER A 318 45.60 -40.09 -20.65
C SER A 318 45.21 -41.47 -21.17
N SER A 319 44.98 -42.49 -20.33
CA SER A 319 44.78 -43.90 -20.68
C SER A 319 43.35 -44.45 -20.47
N ARG A 320 42.39 -43.68 -19.93
CA ARG A 320 40.96 -44.09 -19.80
C ARG A 320 40.73 -45.56 -19.38
N TYR A 321 41.28 -45.99 -18.24
CA TYR A 321 41.11 -47.36 -17.74
C TYR A 321 39.79 -47.56 -16.97
N THR A 322 39.07 -48.65 -17.28
CA THR A 322 37.93 -49.18 -16.50
C THR A 322 38.40 -50.15 -15.40
N LEU A 323 37.52 -50.56 -14.48
CA LEU A 323 37.83 -51.58 -13.47
C LEU A 323 38.33 -52.89 -14.10
N LEU A 324 37.79 -53.28 -15.26
CA LEU A 324 38.21 -54.50 -15.97
C LEU A 324 39.66 -54.41 -16.47
N HIS A 325 40.11 -53.23 -16.92
CA HIS A 325 41.52 -53.03 -17.28
C HIS A 325 42.44 -53.19 -16.06
N TRP A 326 42.07 -52.60 -14.92
CA TRP A 326 42.84 -52.72 -13.69
C TRP A 326 42.93 -54.18 -13.21
N ALA A 327 41.81 -54.92 -13.23
CA ALA A 327 41.78 -56.32 -12.84
C ALA A 327 42.70 -57.20 -13.71
N VAL A 328 42.75 -56.93 -15.02
CA VAL A 328 43.67 -57.62 -15.94
C VAL A 328 45.12 -57.24 -15.69
N ILE A 329 45.43 -55.95 -15.49
CA ILE A 329 46.79 -55.46 -15.24
C ILE A 329 47.38 -56.13 -13.99
N TYR A 330 46.60 -56.21 -12.92
CA TYR A 330 47.00 -56.81 -11.63
C TYR A 330 46.77 -58.32 -11.52
N ASN A 331 46.39 -58.99 -12.62
CA ASN A 331 46.21 -60.45 -12.67
C ASN A 331 45.14 -61.01 -11.70
N GLN A 332 44.07 -60.24 -11.46
CA GLN A 332 42.99 -60.60 -10.52
C GLN A 332 41.89 -61.43 -11.19
N THR A 333 42.17 -62.70 -11.42
CA THR A 333 41.28 -63.62 -12.17
C THR A 333 39.85 -63.69 -11.62
N GLU A 334 39.68 -63.71 -10.29
CA GLU A 334 38.35 -63.79 -9.65
C GLU A 334 37.55 -62.50 -9.81
N MET A 335 38.21 -61.34 -9.71
CA MET A 335 37.59 -60.04 -9.92
C MET A 335 37.21 -59.80 -11.39
N VAL A 336 38.00 -60.33 -12.34
CA VAL A 336 37.66 -60.33 -13.78
C VAL A 336 36.35 -61.10 -14.01
N LYS A 337 36.19 -62.29 -13.41
CA LYS A 337 34.94 -63.06 -13.52
C LYS A 337 33.75 -62.28 -12.94
N ALA A 338 33.91 -61.73 -11.74
CA ALA A 338 32.85 -60.96 -11.08
C ALA A 338 32.41 -59.72 -11.89
N LEU A 339 33.35 -58.99 -12.50
CA LEU A 339 33.05 -57.87 -13.38
C LEU A 339 32.28 -58.32 -14.64
N LEU A 340 32.67 -59.44 -15.24
CA LEU A 340 31.98 -59.99 -16.41
C LEU A 340 30.59 -60.54 -16.07
N ASP A 341 30.41 -61.11 -14.87
CA ASP A 341 29.10 -61.54 -14.36
C ASP A 341 28.14 -60.35 -14.19
N LYS A 342 28.69 -59.16 -13.85
CA LYS A 342 27.99 -57.87 -13.86
C LYS A 342 27.84 -57.24 -15.26
N LYS A 343 28.19 -57.98 -16.32
CA LYS A 343 28.12 -57.56 -17.72
C LYS A 343 29.01 -56.35 -18.05
N ALA A 344 30.17 -56.24 -17.41
CA ALA A 344 31.15 -55.21 -17.77
C ALA A 344 31.55 -55.32 -19.25
N LYS A 345 31.59 -54.18 -19.94
CA LYS A 345 31.96 -54.08 -21.35
C LYS A 345 33.46 -54.09 -21.53
N LEU A 346 33.90 -54.69 -22.62
CA LEU A 346 35.30 -54.73 -23.06
C LEU A 346 35.69 -53.42 -23.78
N LEU A 347 35.47 -52.28 -23.12
CA LEU A 347 35.78 -50.96 -23.67
C LEU A 347 37.27 -50.81 -23.94
N SER A 348 37.64 -50.06 -24.98
CA SER A 348 39.04 -49.75 -25.27
C SER A 348 39.54 -48.53 -24.49
N THR A 349 40.82 -48.52 -24.14
CA THR A 349 41.54 -47.33 -23.66
C THR A 349 41.65 -46.26 -24.75
N THR A 350 42.22 -45.10 -24.40
CA THR A 350 42.62 -44.06 -25.38
C THR A 350 43.66 -44.53 -26.39
N GLU A 351 44.49 -45.51 -26.03
CA GLU A 351 45.44 -46.17 -26.92
C GLU A 351 44.77 -47.23 -27.81
N GLY A 352 43.44 -47.36 -27.71
CA GLY A 352 42.66 -48.34 -28.46
C GLY A 352 42.80 -49.77 -27.95
N LEU A 353 43.33 -49.97 -26.73
CA LEU A 353 43.56 -51.30 -26.18
C LEU A 353 42.38 -51.74 -25.33
N THR A 354 41.80 -52.89 -25.65
CA THR A 354 40.79 -53.53 -24.79
C THR A 354 41.47 -54.28 -23.63
N PRO A 355 40.73 -54.67 -22.58
CA PRO A 355 41.27 -55.54 -21.53
C PRO A 355 41.85 -56.85 -22.10
N LEU A 356 41.29 -57.38 -23.19
CA LEU A 356 41.79 -58.56 -23.87
C LEU A 356 43.14 -58.30 -24.55
N ASP A 357 43.30 -57.16 -25.22
CA ASP A 357 44.57 -56.79 -25.87
C ASP A 357 45.70 -56.64 -24.85
N ILE A 358 45.40 -56.10 -23.67
CA ILE A 358 46.36 -55.98 -22.57
C ILE A 358 46.79 -57.37 -22.08
N ALA A 359 45.84 -58.29 -21.90
CA ALA A 359 46.12 -59.65 -21.47
C ALA A 359 47.00 -60.40 -22.50
N LYS A 360 46.65 -60.34 -23.80
CA LYS A 360 47.41 -60.98 -24.89
C LYS A 360 48.84 -60.45 -25.00
N ARG A 361 49.00 -59.12 -25.01
CA ARG A 361 50.35 -58.50 -25.07
C ARG A 361 51.23 -58.89 -23.90
N ALA A 362 50.66 -59.07 -22.71
CA ALA A 362 51.43 -59.52 -21.56
C ALA A 362 51.89 -60.99 -21.69
N VAL A 363 51.02 -61.87 -22.20
CA VAL A 363 51.38 -63.28 -22.48
C VAL A 363 52.47 -63.36 -23.54
N GLU A 364 52.38 -62.58 -24.61
CA GLU A 364 53.42 -62.48 -25.67
C GLU A 364 54.77 -62.01 -25.12
N ARG A 365 54.75 -61.13 -24.11
CA ARG A 365 55.96 -60.68 -23.38
C ARG A 365 56.48 -61.70 -22.36
N GLY A 366 55.81 -62.84 -22.20
CA GLY A 366 56.24 -63.95 -21.33
C GLY A 366 55.49 -64.07 -20.00
N ASP A 367 54.48 -63.23 -19.73
CA ASP A 367 53.67 -63.31 -18.51
C ASP A 367 52.62 -64.43 -18.60
N LYS A 368 53.05 -65.65 -18.31
CA LYS A 368 52.22 -66.86 -18.36
C LYS A 368 51.06 -66.83 -17.35
N PHE A 369 51.11 -65.97 -16.33
CA PHE A 369 50.05 -65.89 -15.32
C PHE A 369 48.75 -65.30 -15.89
N LYS A 370 48.82 -64.56 -17.00
CA LYS A 370 47.64 -63.98 -17.66
C LYS A 370 46.93 -64.92 -18.65
N ILE A 371 47.46 -66.12 -18.92
CA ILE A 371 46.84 -67.11 -19.83
C ILE A 371 45.38 -67.42 -19.43
N PRO A 372 45.06 -67.70 -18.14
CA PRO A 372 43.67 -67.95 -17.74
C PRO A 372 42.75 -66.73 -17.94
N ILE A 373 43.28 -65.51 -17.80
CA ILE A 373 42.52 -64.27 -18.01
C ILE A 373 42.19 -64.08 -19.49
N VAL A 374 43.13 -64.40 -20.40
CA VAL A 374 42.87 -64.37 -21.86
C VAL A 374 41.73 -65.32 -22.21
N GLU A 375 41.77 -66.57 -21.73
CA GLU A 375 40.72 -67.56 -21.98
C GLU A 375 39.35 -67.09 -21.45
N ILE A 376 39.31 -66.49 -20.26
CA ILE A 376 38.06 -65.96 -19.68
C ILE A 376 37.49 -64.82 -20.54
N LEU A 377 38.33 -63.87 -20.96
CA LEU A 377 37.90 -62.72 -21.75
C LEU A 377 37.49 -63.10 -23.18
N GLU A 378 38.17 -64.07 -23.82
CA GLU A 378 37.78 -64.60 -25.13
C GLU A 378 36.42 -65.30 -25.08
N ASN A 379 36.20 -66.10 -24.03
CA ASN A 379 34.91 -66.74 -23.80
C ASN A 379 33.78 -65.74 -23.50
N ALA A 380 34.10 -64.61 -22.88
CA ALA A 380 33.13 -63.54 -22.64
C ALA A 380 32.78 -62.78 -23.93
N LEU A 381 33.73 -62.57 -24.85
CA LEU A 381 33.51 -61.93 -26.14
C LEU A 381 32.54 -62.73 -27.04
N VAL A 382 32.55 -64.06 -26.93
CA VAL A 382 31.63 -64.95 -27.68
C VAL A 382 30.19 -64.90 -27.12
N LYS A 383 30.01 -64.40 -25.88
CA LYS A 383 28.74 -64.39 -25.15
C LYS A 383 28.07 -63.02 -25.04
N GLN A 384 28.77 -61.92 -25.34
CA GLN A 384 28.23 -60.56 -25.46
C GLN A 384 27.66 -60.34 -26.85
#